data_AF-A0A3M6UAB9-F1
#
_entry.id   AF-A0A3M6UAB9-F1
#
_cell.length_a   1.000
_cell.length_b   1.000
_cell.length_c   1.000
_cell.angle_alpha   90.00
_cell.angle_beta   90.00
_cell.angle_gamma   90.00
#
_symmetry.space_group_name_H-M   'P 1'
#
loop_
_entity.id
_entity.type
_entity.pdbx_description
1 polymer ?
#
loop_
_entity_poly.entity_id
_entity_poly.type
_entity_poly.pdbx_seq_one_letter_code
_entity_poly.pdbx_strand_id
1 'polypeptide(L)'
;MTADIHAVSSLEVAVKRLENSGFYWGAISGIKAKAVLRDQAIGTFLVRDSSDSRHLFTISLVTAVGITNVRIVFSEGLFSLDKKDTSKTNTNTKFHHSGPPKFDCAVKMVLYYMIVTRKILQARGRSSLDELETTATAKFFLWRPLYKEVASLQHLCRRALNNQLLAGGSNEDAKRIPHTVKFYLSKYPYPV
;
A
#
# COMPACT_ATOMS: atom_id res chain seq x y z
N MET A 1 17.45 -25.32 5.45
CA MET A 1 16.55 -25.82 4.38
C MET A 1 15.07 -25.56 4.68
N THR A 2 14.59 -25.65 5.93
CA THR A 2 13.19 -25.35 6.30
C THR A 2 12.84 -23.84 6.34
N ALA A 3 13.78 -22.98 6.73
CA ALA A 3 13.57 -21.53 6.76
C ALA A 3 13.31 -20.91 5.37
N ASP A 4 14.01 -21.38 4.33
CA ASP A 4 13.82 -20.91 2.95
C ASP A 4 12.45 -21.33 2.39
N ILE A 5 11.97 -22.54 2.69
CA ILE A 5 10.66 -23.01 2.23
C ILE A 5 9.52 -22.18 2.85
N HIS A 6 9.62 -21.84 4.14
CA HIS A 6 8.65 -20.97 4.81
C HIS A 6 8.71 -19.52 4.30
N ALA A 7 9.90 -19.02 3.99
CA ALA A 7 10.07 -17.68 3.41
C ALA A 7 9.48 -17.59 2.00
N VAL A 8 9.71 -18.60 1.15
CA VAL A 8 9.15 -18.70 -0.21
C VAL A 8 7.63 -18.78 -0.17
N SER A 9 7.06 -19.65 0.68
CA SER A 9 5.60 -19.75 0.84
C SER A 9 4.98 -18.44 1.36
N SER A 10 5.68 -17.73 2.24
CA SER A 10 5.23 -16.43 2.76
C SER A 10 5.26 -15.34 1.67
N LEU A 11 6.28 -15.34 0.81
CA LEU A 11 6.38 -14.43 -0.32
C LEU A 11 5.27 -14.69 -1.34
N GLU A 12 4.99 -15.94 -1.70
CA GLU A 12 3.89 -16.31 -2.60
C GLU A 12 2.53 -15.79 -2.10
N VAL A 13 2.25 -15.96 -0.81
CA VAL A 13 1.03 -15.42 -0.19
C VAL A 13 0.99 -13.89 -0.26
N ALA A 14 2.12 -13.22 -0.01
CA ALA A 14 2.22 -11.78 -0.08
C ALA A 14 2.03 -11.24 -1.50
N VAL A 15 2.63 -11.89 -2.51
CA VAL A 15 2.45 -11.57 -3.93
C VAL A 15 1.01 -11.84 -4.34
N LYS A 16 0.41 -12.96 -3.94
CA LYS A 16 -0.99 -13.25 -4.27
C LYS A 16 -1.95 -12.22 -3.70
N ARG A 17 -1.66 -11.71 -2.50
CA ARG A 17 -2.40 -10.58 -1.93
C ARG A 17 -2.20 -9.34 -2.79
N LEU A 18 -0.97 -9.01 -3.18
CA LEU A 18 -0.71 -7.86 -4.05
C LEU A 18 -1.43 -7.97 -5.40
N GLU A 19 -1.45 -9.14 -6.04
CA GLU A 19 -2.23 -9.39 -7.26
C GLU A 19 -3.73 -9.13 -7.05
N ASN A 20 -4.27 -9.66 -5.95
CA ASN A 20 -5.69 -9.51 -5.63
C ASN A 20 -6.08 -8.08 -5.23
N SER A 21 -5.13 -7.18 -5.02
CA SER A 21 -5.40 -5.81 -4.57
C SER A 21 -6.07 -4.92 -5.62
N GLY A 22 -5.99 -5.30 -6.90
CA GLY A 22 -6.48 -4.53 -8.04
C GLY A 22 -5.67 -3.28 -8.36
N PHE A 23 -4.81 -2.80 -7.46
CA PHE A 23 -3.91 -1.66 -7.70
C PHE A 23 -2.48 -2.07 -8.05
N TYR A 24 -2.25 -3.37 -8.21
CA TYR A 24 -1.05 -3.92 -8.81
C TYR A 24 -1.23 -4.03 -10.33
N TRP A 25 -0.39 -3.32 -11.05
CA TRP A 25 -0.43 -3.20 -12.50
C TRP A 25 0.52 -4.17 -13.23
N GLY A 26 1.25 -5.00 -12.49
CA GLY A 26 2.21 -5.95 -13.06
C GLY A 26 3.37 -5.26 -13.79
N ALA A 27 3.81 -5.87 -14.89
CA ALA A 27 5.00 -5.48 -15.65
C ALA A 27 4.83 -4.24 -16.54
N ILE A 28 4.11 -3.21 -16.07
CA ILE A 28 4.06 -1.93 -16.80
C ILE A 28 5.36 -1.15 -16.58
N SER A 29 5.81 -0.46 -17.63
CA SER A 29 7.00 0.40 -17.52
C SER A 29 6.70 1.66 -16.69
N GLY A 30 7.74 2.28 -16.15
CA GLY A 30 7.61 3.57 -15.47
C GLY A 30 7.02 4.68 -16.36
N ILE A 31 7.22 4.60 -17.67
CA ILE A 31 6.63 5.53 -18.65
C ILE A 31 5.12 5.32 -18.75
N LYS A 32 4.66 4.07 -18.89
CA LYS A 32 3.23 3.74 -18.92
C LYS A 32 2.54 4.10 -17.61
N ALA A 33 3.19 3.85 -16.47
CA ALA A 33 2.70 4.24 -15.16
C ALA A 33 2.53 5.76 -15.05
N LYS A 34 3.50 6.55 -15.53
CA LYS A 34 3.37 8.02 -15.57
C LYS A 34 2.23 8.48 -16.48
N ALA A 35 2.02 7.79 -17.61
CA ALA A 35 0.94 8.15 -18.53
C ALA A 35 -0.44 7.96 -17.90
N VAL A 36 -0.69 6.83 -17.24
CA VAL A 36 -2.00 6.56 -16.59
C VAL A 36 -2.24 7.40 -15.34
N LEU A 37 -1.18 7.90 -14.70
CA LEU A 37 -1.26 8.76 -13.51
C LEU A 37 -1.32 10.27 -13.82
N ARG A 38 -1.09 10.69 -15.08
CA ARG A 38 -0.89 12.10 -15.45
C ARG A 38 -2.01 13.02 -14.97
N ASP A 39 -3.24 12.59 -15.16
CA ASP A 39 -4.44 13.40 -14.89
C ASP A 39 -5.16 12.95 -13.61
N GLN A 40 -4.45 12.20 -12.74
CA GLN A 40 -4.99 11.72 -11.48
C GLN A 40 -4.69 12.72 -10.35
N ALA A 41 -5.57 12.75 -9.34
CA ALA A 41 -5.41 13.63 -8.19
C ALA A 41 -4.16 13.31 -7.37
N ILE A 42 -3.64 14.30 -6.63
CA ILE A 42 -2.53 14.14 -5.69
C ILE A 42 -2.81 12.99 -4.71
N GLY A 43 -1.78 12.21 -4.42
CA GLY A 43 -1.88 11.03 -3.56
C GLY A 43 -2.42 9.78 -4.27
N THR A 44 -2.77 9.87 -5.56
CA THR A 44 -3.13 8.70 -6.36
C THR A 44 -1.87 7.90 -6.70
N PHE A 45 -1.90 6.59 -6.47
CA PHE A 45 -0.75 5.71 -6.68
C PHE A 45 -1.13 4.39 -7.32
N LEU A 46 -0.14 3.69 -7.87
CA LEU A 46 -0.23 2.29 -8.26
C LEU A 46 1.04 1.53 -7.89
N VAL A 47 0.94 0.22 -7.77
CA VAL A 47 2.11 -0.68 -7.60
C VAL A 47 2.36 -1.40 -8.92
N ARG A 48 3.62 -1.56 -9.29
CA ARG A 48 4.06 -2.28 -10.49
C ARG A 48 5.38 -3.00 -10.24
N ASP A 49 5.79 -3.84 -11.18
CA ASP A 49 7.14 -4.40 -11.17
C ASP A 49 8.19 -3.29 -11.25
N SER A 50 9.31 -3.50 -10.56
CA SER A 50 10.46 -2.62 -10.73
C SER A 50 11.17 -2.93 -12.05
N SER A 51 11.66 -1.88 -12.71
CA SER A 51 12.58 -2.03 -13.84
C SER A 51 14.04 -2.18 -13.38
N ASP A 52 14.30 -2.04 -12.08
CA ASP A 52 15.61 -2.25 -11.46
C ASP A 52 15.66 -3.66 -10.89
N SER A 53 16.59 -4.49 -11.36
CA SER A 53 16.71 -5.90 -10.97
C SER A 53 16.96 -6.13 -9.47
N ARG A 54 17.33 -5.08 -8.72
CA ARG A 54 17.54 -5.15 -7.27
C ARG A 54 16.24 -5.04 -6.45
N HIS A 55 15.12 -4.72 -7.09
CA HIS A 55 13.84 -4.50 -6.43
C HIS A 55 12.73 -5.25 -7.14
N LEU A 56 11.83 -5.87 -6.37
CA LEU A 56 10.69 -6.59 -6.97
C LEU A 56 9.63 -5.61 -7.46
N PHE A 57 9.28 -4.62 -6.62
CA PHE A 57 8.14 -3.74 -6.87
C PHE A 57 8.51 -2.26 -6.77
N THR A 58 7.65 -1.42 -7.35
CA THR A 58 7.75 0.03 -7.31
C THR A 58 6.36 0.64 -7.19
N ILE A 59 6.24 1.66 -6.33
CA ILE A 59 5.07 2.51 -6.23
C ILE A 59 5.28 3.71 -7.15
N SER A 60 4.38 3.91 -8.11
CA SER A 60 4.30 5.16 -8.86
C SER A 60 3.22 6.03 -8.23
N LEU A 61 3.55 7.26 -7.87
CA LEU A 61 2.72 8.14 -7.04
C LEU A 61 2.64 9.55 -7.62
N VAL A 62 1.43 10.12 -7.70
CA VAL A 62 1.20 11.54 -7.96
C VAL A 62 1.47 12.35 -6.69
N THR A 63 2.39 13.31 -6.78
CA THR A 63 2.69 14.33 -5.75
C THR A 63 2.40 15.72 -6.31
N ALA A 64 2.38 16.78 -5.48
CA ALA A 64 2.14 18.12 -6.00
C ALA A 64 3.17 18.62 -7.03
N VAL A 65 4.38 18.06 -7.03
CA VAL A 65 5.44 18.44 -7.99
C VAL A 65 5.58 17.43 -9.14
N GLY A 66 4.62 16.52 -9.28
CA GLY A 66 4.56 15.54 -10.37
C GLY A 66 4.64 14.08 -9.89
N ILE A 67 4.83 13.17 -10.84
CA ILE A 67 4.80 11.73 -10.58
C ILE A 67 6.18 11.21 -10.21
N THR A 68 6.30 10.64 -9.01
CA THR A 68 7.52 10.01 -8.50
C THR A 68 7.41 8.49 -8.50
N ASN A 69 8.56 7.81 -8.37
CA ASN A 69 8.65 6.37 -8.22
C ASN A 69 9.40 6.05 -6.93
N VAL A 70 8.81 5.22 -6.09
CA VAL A 70 9.41 4.77 -4.82
C VAL A 70 9.54 3.26 -4.84
N ARG A 71 10.74 2.76 -4.61
CA ARG A 71 11.01 1.32 -4.69
C ARG A 71 10.61 0.60 -3.41
N ILE A 72 10.15 -0.63 -3.57
CA ILE A 72 9.84 -1.54 -2.45
C ILE A 72 10.99 -2.55 -2.35
N VAL A 73 11.66 -2.56 -1.21
CA VAL A 73 12.71 -3.49 -0.85
C VAL A 73 12.08 -4.71 -0.19
N PHE A 74 12.48 -5.91 -0.64
CA PHE A 74 12.17 -7.17 0.05
C PHE A 74 13.47 -7.75 0.60
N SER A 75 13.58 -7.83 1.93
CA SER A 75 14.76 -8.34 2.61
C SER A 75 14.35 -9.04 3.91
N GLU A 76 14.98 -10.18 4.20
CA GLU A 76 14.68 -11.01 5.39
C GLU A 76 13.18 -11.39 5.48
N GLY A 77 12.54 -11.66 4.34
CA GLY A 77 11.11 -12.00 4.30
C GLY A 77 10.15 -10.82 4.48
N LEU A 78 10.65 -9.58 4.51
CA LEU A 78 9.86 -8.39 4.81
C LEU A 78 9.99 -7.30 3.74
N PHE A 79 8.88 -6.61 3.49
CA PHE A 79 8.72 -5.47 2.60
C PHE A 79 8.95 -4.15 3.34
N SER A 80 9.68 -3.22 2.73
CA SER A 80 9.85 -1.85 3.21
C SER A 80 10.05 -0.89 2.03
N LEU A 81 9.93 0.42 2.25
CA LEU A 81 10.31 1.41 1.24
C LEU A 81 11.84 1.57 1.20
N ASP A 82 12.40 1.84 0.03
CA ASP A 82 13.82 2.14 -0.10
C ASP A 82 14.20 3.38 0.74
N LYS A 83 15.23 3.24 1.57
CA LYS A 83 15.77 4.30 2.43
C LYS A 83 16.10 5.57 1.65
N LYS A 84 16.62 5.41 0.43
CA LYS A 84 16.99 6.52 -0.46
C LYS A 84 15.78 7.37 -0.86
N ASP A 85 14.61 6.75 -0.93
CA ASP A 85 13.35 7.40 -1.31
C ASP A 85 12.60 7.95 -0.07
N THR A 86 12.85 7.42 1.13
CA THR A 86 12.23 7.89 2.40
C THR A 86 12.84 9.15 3.02
N SER A 87 14.06 9.56 2.62
CA SER A 87 14.73 10.74 3.18
C SER A 87 14.00 12.06 2.94
N LYS A 88 12.99 12.07 2.05
CA LYS A 88 12.18 13.25 1.69
C LYS A 88 10.94 13.45 2.56
N THR A 89 10.59 12.49 3.41
CA THR A 89 9.53 12.64 4.41
C THR A 89 10.13 12.86 5.78
N ASN A 90 10.45 14.11 6.11
CA ASN A 90 10.78 14.56 7.46
C ASN A 90 9.54 14.41 8.37
N THR A 91 9.21 13.18 8.76
CA THR A 91 8.29 12.95 9.87
C THR A 91 9.14 12.68 11.10
N ASN A 92 9.22 13.67 11.99
CA ASN A 92 9.75 13.56 13.35
C ASN A 92 9.06 12.40 14.09
N THR A 93 9.54 11.17 13.92
CA THR A 93 9.22 10.06 14.81
C THR A 93 10.42 9.89 15.72
N LYS A 94 10.22 10.17 17.02
CA LYS A 94 11.17 10.09 18.14
C LYS A 94 11.70 8.66 18.40
N PHE A 95 12.22 7.99 17.37
CA PHE A 95 12.85 6.67 17.43
C PHE A 95 14.08 6.69 16.50
N HIS A 96 15.04 7.55 16.81
CA HIS A 96 16.37 7.47 16.24
C HIS A 96 17.00 6.14 16.69
N HIS A 97 16.89 5.09 15.85
CA HIS A 97 17.80 3.92 15.72
C HIS A 97 17.32 2.82 14.73
N SER A 98 16.13 2.92 14.11
CA SER A 98 15.66 1.86 13.20
C SER A 98 15.18 2.43 11.86
N GLY A 99 15.47 1.74 10.75
CA GLY A 99 15.12 2.17 9.40
C GLY A 99 13.61 2.21 9.10
N PRO A 100 13.20 2.26 7.82
CA PRO A 100 11.79 2.27 7.45
C PRO A 100 11.07 1.04 8.02
N PRO A 101 9.79 1.17 8.42
CA PRO A 101 9.02 0.05 8.95
C PRO A 101 8.98 -1.10 7.94
N LYS A 102 9.13 -2.33 8.47
CA LYS A 102 9.15 -3.57 7.69
C LYS A 102 7.81 -4.31 7.86
N PHE A 103 7.35 -4.98 6.80
CA PHE A 103 6.03 -5.63 6.75
C PHE A 103 6.12 -7.00 6.10
N ASP A 104 5.33 -7.96 6.56
CA ASP A 104 5.15 -9.27 5.95
C ASP A 104 4.39 -9.25 4.61
N CYS A 105 3.78 -8.11 4.25
CA CYS A 105 3.01 -7.97 3.02
C CYS A 105 3.06 -6.53 2.47
N ALA A 106 3.30 -6.40 1.17
CA ALA A 106 3.30 -5.10 0.48
C ALA A 106 1.95 -4.36 0.59
N VAL A 107 0.82 -5.08 0.56
CA VAL A 107 -0.52 -4.48 0.74
C VAL A 107 -0.67 -3.88 2.15
N LYS A 108 -0.16 -4.57 3.17
CA LYS A 108 -0.15 -4.08 4.55
C LYS A 108 0.73 -2.83 4.70
N MET A 109 1.89 -2.82 4.05
CA MET A 109 2.76 -1.65 3.99
C MET A 109 2.05 -0.46 3.35
N VAL A 110 1.41 -0.65 2.19
CA VAL A 110 0.62 0.40 1.51
C VAL A 110 -0.48 0.92 2.43
N LEU A 111 -1.25 0.02 3.04
CA LEU A 111 -2.32 0.38 4.00
C LEU A 111 -1.77 1.21 5.17
N TYR A 112 -0.61 0.85 5.72
CA TYR A 112 0.05 1.60 6.78
C TYR A 112 0.33 3.04 6.35
N TYR A 113 0.97 3.26 5.19
CA TYR A 113 1.28 4.61 4.72
C TYR A 113 0.03 5.41 4.36
N MET A 114 -1.05 4.76 3.93
CA MET A 114 -2.35 5.41 3.75
C MET A 114 -2.95 5.90 5.07
N ILE A 115 -2.86 5.09 6.13
CA ILE A 115 -3.31 5.46 7.47
C ILE A 115 -2.46 6.61 8.03
N VAL A 116 -1.13 6.54 7.85
CA VAL A 116 -0.22 7.62 8.26
C VAL A 116 -0.58 8.93 7.55
N THR A 117 -0.83 8.88 6.24
CA THR A 117 -1.25 10.05 5.45
C THR A 117 -2.54 10.67 6.01
N ARG A 118 -3.55 9.85 6.32
CA ARG A 118 -4.81 10.30 6.95
C ARG A 118 -4.59 10.96 8.31
N LYS A 119 -3.76 10.36 9.17
CA LYS A 119 -3.44 10.91 10.50
C LYS A 119 -2.74 12.26 10.39
N ILE A 120 -1.82 12.43 9.44
CA ILE A 120 -1.12 13.70 9.20
C ILE A 120 -2.11 14.79 8.77
N LEU A 121 -3.06 14.47 7.89
CA LEU A 121 -4.11 15.40 7.46
C LEU A 121 -5.02 15.82 8.62
N GLN A 122 -5.50 14.85 9.40
CA GLN A 122 -6.34 15.09 10.58
C GLN A 122 -5.62 15.96 11.62
N ALA A 123 -4.35 15.68 11.91
CA ALA A 123 -3.55 16.47 12.86
C ALA A 123 -3.35 17.92 12.42
N ARG A 124 -3.45 18.21 11.11
CA ARG A 124 -3.34 19.55 10.55
C ARG A 124 -4.70 20.22 10.30
N GLY A 125 -5.80 19.56 10.66
CA GLY A 125 -7.16 20.04 10.40
C GLY A 125 -7.49 20.15 8.91
N ARG A 126 -6.89 19.30 8.07
CA ARG A 126 -7.05 19.32 6.60
C ARG A 126 -7.89 18.16 6.12
N SER A 127 -8.71 18.42 5.10
CA SER A 127 -9.59 17.42 4.47
C SER A 127 -9.05 16.94 3.12
N SER A 128 -8.27 17.76 2.41
CA SER A 128 -7.62 17.39 1.15
C SER A 128 -6.08 17.41 1.23
N LEU A 129 -5.44 16.58 0.40
CA LEU A 129 -3.99 16.64 0.19
C LEU A 129 -3.55 17.90 -0.53
N ASP A 130 -4.40 18.49 -1.36
CA ASP A 130 -4.08 19.73 -2.11
C ASP A 130 -3.77 20.88 -1.15
N GLU A 131 -4.37 20.87 0.05
CA GLU A 131 -4.15 21.86 1.11
C GLU A 131 -2.87 21.62 1.93
N LEU A 132 -2.25 20.43 1.82
CA LEU A 132 -1.07 20.04 2.58
C LEU A 132 0.25 20.50 1.91
N GLU A 133 0.14 20.95 0.67
CA GLU A 133 1.21 21.18 -0.28
C GLU A 133 1.53 22.68 -0.38
N THR A 134 1.95 23.29 0.73
CA THR A 134 2.47 24.68 0.79
C THR A 134 3.99 24.77 0.59
N THR A 135 4.65 23.69 0.17
CA THR A 135 6.13 23.62 0.15
C THR A 135 6.60 22.85 -1.07
N ALA A 136 7.56 23.41 -1.81
CA ALA A 136 8.19 22.90 -3.05
C ALA A 136 8.88 21.52 -2.98
N THR A 137 8.48 20.65 -2.06
CA THR A 137 9.08 19.35 -1.78
C THR A 137 8.06 18.25 -2.00
N ALA A 138 8.38 17.31 -2.90
CA ALA A 138 7.60 16.09 -3.11
C ALA A 138 7.47 15.29 -1.80
N LYS A 139 6.29 15.26 -1.19
CA LYS A 139 6.00 14.42 -0.03
C LYS A 139 5.40 13.09 -0.46
N PHE A 140 5.78 12.01 0.22
CA PHE A 140 5.23 10.69 -0.02
C PHE A 140 3.92 10.52 0.75
N PHE A 141 2.80 10.82 0.10
CA PHE A 141 1.46 10.62 0.65
C PHE A 141 0.69 9.61 -0.20
N LEU A 142 0.36 8.46 0.38
CA LEU A 142 -0.53 7.50 -0.27
C LEU A 142 -1.97 7.79 0.15
N TRP A 143 -2.82 8.17 -0.80
CA TRP A 143 -4.21 8.52 -0.49
C TRP A 143 -5.20 7.54 -1.08
N ARG A 144 -5.11 7.31 -2.39
CA ARG A 144 -6.00 6.41 -3.11
C ARG A 144 -5.22 5.56 -4.11
N PRO A 145 -5.46 4.25 -4.18
CA PRO A 145 -4.94 3.46 -5.27
C PRO A 145 -5.67 3.77 -6.58
N LEU A 146 -4.95 3.69 -7.69
CA LEU A 146 -5.50 3.58 -9.03
C LEU A 146 -5.68 2.10 -9.35
N TYR A 147 -6.92 1.62 -9.37
CA TYR A 147 -7.22 0.24 -9.74
C TYR A 147 -7.06 0.04 -11.24
N LYS A 148 -6.42 -1.07 -11.63
CA LYS A 148 -6.24 -1.48 -13.03
C LYS A 148 -7.57 -1.84 -13.69
N GLU A 149 -8.44 -2.50 -12.94
CA GLU A 149 -9.72 -2.99 -13.40
C GLU A 149 -10.74 -2.98 -12.25
N VAL A 150 -12.02 -3.12 -12.61
CA VAL A 150 -13.09 -3.21 -11.62
C VAL A 150 -13.04 -4.59 -10.98
N ALA A 151 -12.87 -4.63 -9.66
CA ALA A 151 -12.87 -5.87 -8.89
C ALA A 151 -14.25 -6.55 -8.92
N SER A 152 -14.27 -7.87 -8.75
CA SER A 152 -15.53 -8.61 -8.63
C SER A 152 -16.35 -8.11 -7.44
N LEU A 153 -17.68 -8.20 -7.53
CA LEU A 153 -18.57 -7.85 -6.43
C LEU A 153 -18.19 -8.58 -5.13
N GLN A 154 -17.85 -9.87 -5.23
CA GLN A 154 -17.39 -10.65 -4.08
C GLN A 154 -16.16 -10.02 -3.40
N HIS A 155 -15.19 -9.55 -4.19
CA HIS A 155 -14.01 -8.91 -3.65
C HIS A 155 -14.31 -7.53 -3.05
N LEU A 156 -15.17 -6.74 -3.70
CA LEU A 156 -15.65 -5.46 -3.18
C LEU A 156 -16.35 -5.64 -1.82
N CYS A 157 -17.21 -6.65 -1.69
CA CYS A 157 -17.82 -7.03 -0.42
C CYS A 157 -16.77 -7.43 0.63
N ARG A 158 -15.75 -8.23 0.27
CA ARG A 158 -14.64 -8.58 1.17
C ARG A 158 -13.94 -7.35 1.72
N ARG A 159 -13.64 -6.37 0.87
CA ARG A 159 -12.98 -5.12 1.27
C ARG A 159 -13.86 -4.28 2.19
N ALA A 160 -15.15 -4.16 1.87
CA ALA A 160 -16.11 -3.45 2.70
C ALA A 160 -16.22 -4.06 4.11
N LEU A 161 -16.32 -5.39 4.19
CA LEU A 161 -16.37 -6.11 5.47
C LEU A 161 -15.06 -5.95 6.26
N ASN A 162 -13.90 -6.12 5.62
CA ASN A 162 -12.62 -5.90 6.28
C ASN A 162 -12.47 -4.47 6.83
N ASN A 163 -13.01 -3.47 6.13
CA ASN A 163 -13.00 -2.09 6.60
C ASN A 163 -13.82 -1.93 7.88
N GLN A 164 -15.01 -2.55 7.94
CA GLN A 164 -15.85 -2.54 9.15
C GLN A 164 -15.17 -3.27 10.31
N LEU A 165 -14.56 -4.43 10.05
CA LEU A 165 -13.84 -5.19 11.07
C LEU A 165 -12.63 -4.42 11.62
N LEU A 166 -11.89 -3.71 10.76
CA LEU A 166 -10.78 -2.85 11.18
C LEU A 166 -11.23 -1.61 11.95
N ALA A 167 -12.42 -1.09 11.66
CA ALA A 167 -13.00 0.07 12.34
C ALA A 167 -13.62 -0.26 13.71
N GLY A 168 -13.43 -1.48 14.23
CA GLY A 168 -13.97 -1.92 15.51
C GLY A 168 -15.37 -2.52 15.44
N GLY A 169 -15.76 -3.09 14.28
CA GLY A 169 -16.98 -3.87 14.14
C GLY A 169 -17.12 -4.93 15.23
N SER A 170 -18.34 -5.14 15.72
CA SER A 170 -18.58 -5.96 16.91
C SER A 170 -18.12 -7.41 16.68
N ASN A 171 -17.46 -8.00 17.69
CA ASN A 171 -16.98 -9.39 17.64
C ASN A 171 -18.16 -10.38 17.46
N GLU A 172 -19.38 -9.95 17.80
CA GLU A 172 -20.62 -10.70 17.61
C GLU A 172 -21.02 -10.82 16.13
N ASP A 173 -20.83 -9.78 15.33
CA ASP A 173 -21.10 -9.84 13.88
C ASP A 173 -20.12 -10.79 13.18
N ALA A 174 -18.86 -10.82 13.63
CA ALA A 174 -17.87 -11.77 13.13
C ALA A 174 -18.25 -13.23 13.44
N LYS A 175 -18.93 -13.51 14.56
CA LYS A 175 -19.39 -14.86 14.92
C LYS A 175 -20.45 -15.40 13.94
N ARG A 176 -21.34 -14.52 13.44
CA ARG A 176 -22.44 -14.87 12.51
C ARG A 176 -22.00 -15.21 11.09
N ILE A 177 -20.76 -14.88 10.72
CA ILE A 177 -20.24 -15.12 9.37
C ILE A 177 -19.93 -16.63 9.19
N PRO A 178 -20.43 -17.28 8.12
CA PRO A 178 -20.11 -18.67 7.80
C PRO A 178 -18.60 -18.90 7.62
N HIS A 179 -18.12 -20.11 7.95
CA HIS A 179 -16.70 -20.45 7.86
C HIS A 179 -16.10 -20.27 6.46
N THR A 180 -16.87 -20.56 5.41
CA THR A 180 -16.46 -20.35 4.01
C THR A 180 -16.15 -18.88 3.72
N VAL A 181 -16.97 -17.96 4.25
CA VAL A 181 -16.76 -16.52 4.11
C VAL A 181 -15.59 -16.06 4.98
N LYS A 182 -15.47 -16.55 6.22
CA LYS A 182 -14.29 -16.26 7.08
C LYS A 182 -12.98 -16.68 6.40
N PHE A 183 -12.96 -17.85 5.78
CA PHE A 183 -11.82 -18.33 5.01
C PHE A 183 -11.53 -17.43 3.80
N TYR A 184 -12.56 -16.99 3.07
CA TYR A 184 -12.40 -16.05 1.97
C TYR A 184 -11.85 -14.68 2.40
N LEU A 185 -12.32 -14.16 3.54
CA LEU A 185 -11.84 -12.91 4.14
C LEU A 185 -10.37 -13.03 4.56
N SER A 186 -9.95 -14.15 5.16
CA SER A 186 -8.58 -14.34 5.66
C SER A 186 -7.51 -14.37 4.55
N LYS A 187 -7.90 -14.73 3.31
CA LYS A 187 -7.00 -14.68 2.15
C LYS A 187 -6.57 -13.26 1.79
N TYR A 188 -7.39 -12.26 2.08
CA TYR A 188 -7.07 -10.85 1.86
C TYR A 188 -7.71 -10.01 2.96
N PRO A 189 -7.04 -9.81 4.11
CA PRO A 189 -7.59 -9.14 5.29
C PRO A 189 -7.37 -7.62 5.24
N TYR A 190 -7.55 -7.00 4.08
CA TYR A 190 -7.31 -5.57 3.87
C TYR A 190 -8.54 -4.87 3.26
N PRO A 191 -8.75 -3.58 3.56
CA PRO A 191 -9.87 -2.80 3.04
C PRO A 191 -9.54 -2.07 1.73
N VAL A 192 -8.25 -1.96 1.41
CA VAL A 192 -7.72 -1.33 0.20
C VAL A 192 -7.60 -2.34 -0.93
#